data_AF-A0A630PWY8-F1
#
_entry.id   AF-A0A630PWY8-F1
#
_cell.length_a   1.000
_cell.length_b   1.000
_cell.length_c   1.000
_cell.angle_alpha   90.00
_cell.angle_beta   90.00
_cell.angle_gamma   90.00
#
_symmetry.space_group_name_H-M   'P 1'
#
loop_
_entity.id
_entity.type
_entity.pdbx_description
1 polymer ?
#
loop_
_entity_poly.entity_id
_entity_poly.type
_entity_poly.pdbx_seq_one_letter_code
_entity_poly.pdbx_strand_id
1 'polypeptide(L)'
;MHRIDTKTAQKDKFGAGKNGFTRGNPQTGTPATDLDDDYFDMLQEELCSVVEASGASLEKARHDQLLTALRALLLSRKNPFGDIKSDGTVKTALENLGLGEAAKRNVGTGENQIPDMSSYASGSGWRKMPDGSIEQWGRISFPGEHGPVSANVSFPIPFTQTPGIVIVCDGGFGGGNMWGATNWSTTGFIAHCNYGLEGGAFFAKGW
;
A
#
# COMPACT_ATOMS: atom_id res chain seq x y z
N MET A 1 -15.32 6.46 -39.38
CA MET A 1 -16.63 6.87 -39.97
C MET A 1 -16.46 7.93 -41.06
N HIS A 2 -16.97 7.70 -42.27
CA HIS A 2 -17.04 8.71 -43.33
C HIS A 2 -18.45 9.31 -43.45
N ARG A 3 -18.57 10.41 -44.20
CA ARG A 3 -19.86 11.05 -44.50
C ARG A 3 -20.44 10.45 -45.78
N ILE A 4 -21.75 10.50 -45.93
CA ILE A 4 -22.43 10.15 -47.18
C ILE A 4 -21.92 11.04 -48.33
N ASP A 5 -21.53 10.43 -49.43
CA ASP A 5 -20.89 11.07 -50.58
C ASP A 5 -21.46 10.61 -51.92
N THR A 6 -22.63 9.97 -51.88
CA THR A 6 -23.46 9.71 -53.07
C THR A 6 -23.74 11.00 -53.85
N LYS A 7 -24.03 10.87 -55.15
CA LYS A 7 -24.26 12.02 -56.06
C LYS A 7 -25.41 12.93 -55.60
N THR A 8 -26.34 12.39 -54.83
CA THR A 8 -27.52 13.08 -54.29
C THR A 8 -27.35 13.49 -52.82
N ALA A 9 -26.16 13.31 -52.24
CA ALA A 9 -25.81 13.86 -50.96
C ALA A 9 -25.88 15.40 -51.00
N GLN A 10 -26.40 16.00 -49.93
CA GLN A 10 -26.43 17.46 -49.81
C GLN A 10 -25.00 17.96 -49.57
N LYS A 11 -24.42 18.57 -50.60
CA LYS A 11 -23.08 19.14 -50.54
C LYS A 11 -22.98 20.20 -49.45
N ASP A 12 -21.91 20.14 -48.66
CA ASP A 12 -21.53 21.15 -47.66
C ASP A 12 -22.61 21.48 -46.60
N LYS A 13 -23.54 20.55 -46.32
CA LYS A 13 -24.64 20.75 -45.35
C LYS A 13 -24.16 21.23 -43.98
N PHE A 14 -22.98 20.78 -43.54
CA PHE A 14 -22.40 21.13 -42.24
C PHE A 14 -21.09 21.95 -42.37
N GLY A 15 -20.88 22.64 -43.50
CA GLY A 15 -19.68 23.40 -43.84
C GLY A 15 -18.88 22.75 -44.98
N ALA A 16 -17.82 23.44 -45.43
CA ALA A 16 -17.02 23.00 -46.58
C ALA A 16 -16.48 21.56 -46.41
N GLY A 17 -16.72 20.72 -47.41
CA GLY A 17 -16.37 19.30 -47.46
C GLY A 17 -17.26 18.39 -46.59
N LYS A 18 -18.30 18.93 -45.94
CA LYS A 18 -19.11 18.19 -44.95
C LYS A 18 -20.52 17.93 -45.48
N ASN A 19 -20.60 16.98 -46.41
CA ASN A 19 -21.85 16.51 -46.97
C ASN A 19 -22.78 15.90 -45.90
N GLY A 20 -24.08 15.82 -46.23
CA GLY A 20 -25.07 15.20 -45.35
C GLY A 20 -26.36 14.81 -46.08
N PHE A 21 -27.28 14.21 -45.33
CA PHE A 21 -28.56 13.74 -45.87
C PHE A 21 -29.54 14.87 -46.16
N THR A 22 -30.29 14.77 -47.25
CA THR A 22 -31.47 15.59 -47.55
C THR A 22 -32.65 14.70 -47.89
N ARG A 23 -33.86 15.15 -47.52
CA ARG A 23 -35.12 14.49 -47.93
C ARG A 23 -35.49 14.79 -49.39
N GLY A 24 -34.66 15.57 -50.09
CA GLY A 24 -34.97 16.14 -51.39
C GLY A 24 -36.02 17.24 -51.31
N ASN A 25 -36.31 17.85 -52.45
CA ASN A 25 -37.41 18.77 -52.63
C ASN A 25 -37.94 18.62 -54.07
N PRO A 26 -39.10 17.96 -54.26
CA PRO A 26 -39.72 17.79 -55.56
C PRO A 26 -40.03 19.12 -56.27
N GLN A 27 -40.32 20.19 -55.53
CA GLN A 27 -40.65 21.50 -56.10
C GLN A 27 -39.44 22.19 -56.74
N THR A 28 -38.24 21.92 -56.23
CA THR A 28 -36.97 22.48 -56.74
C THR A 28 -36.16 21.45 -57.54
N GLY A 29 -36.74 20.28 -57.83
CA GLY A 29 -36.06 19.20 -58.55
C GLY A 29 -34.87 18.59 -57.81
N THR A 30 -34.76 18.81 -56.48
CA THR A 30 -33.65 18.27 -55.68
C THR A 30 -33.98 16.84 -55.27
N PRO A 31 -33.21 15.82 -55.69
CA PRO A 31 -33.45 14.45 -55.26
C PRO A 31 -33.18 14.26 -53.76
N ALA A 32 -33.79 13.24 -53.16
CA ALA A 32 -33.41 12.78 -51.83
C ALA A 32 -32.03 12.12 -51.88
N THR A 33 -31.32 12.10 -50.74
CA THR A 33 -30.01 11.44 -50.66
C THR A 33 -30.16 9.94 -50.81
N ASP A 34 -29.46 9.40 -51.80
CA ASP A 34 -29.33 7.98 -52.01
C ASP A 34 -28.46 7.38 -50.92
N LEU A 35 -28.84 6.18 -50.53
CA LEU A 35 -28.24 5.35 -49.52
C LEU A 35 -27.41 4.28 -50.23
N ASP A 36 -26.10 4.24 -49.99
CA ASP A 36 -25.18 3.27 -50.57
C ASP A 36 -24.69 2.24 -49.54
N ASP A 37 -24.23 1.11 -50.06
CA ASP A 37 -23.65 0.01 -49.29
C ASP A 37 -22.40 0.47 -48.51
N ASP A 38 -21.50 1.23 -49.13
CA ASP A 38 -20.28 1.74 -48.49
C ASP A 38 -20.59 2.47 -47.16
N TYR A 39 -21.61 3.33 -47.11
CA TYR A 39 -21.98 4.02 -45.88
C TYR A 39 -22.59 3.10 -44.81
N PHE A 40 -23.46 2.16 -45.20
CA PHE A 40 -24.09 1.23 -44.23
C PHE A 40 -23.14 0.17 -43.72
N ASP A 41 -22.26 -0.36 -44.58
CA ASP A 41 -21.24 -1.32 -44.21
C ASP A 41 -20.25 -0.66 -43.25
N MET A 42 -19.84 0.59 -43.50
CA MET A 42 -19.01 1.32 -42.55
C MET A 42 -19.69 1.50 -41.18
N LEU A 43 -20.97 1.86 -41.13
CA LEU A 43 -21.70 1.97 -39.86
C LEU A 43 -21.80 0.61 -39.14
N GLN A 44 -22.05 -0.47 -39.89
CA GLN A 44 -22.10 -1.82 -39.34
C GLN A 44 -20.75 -2.20 -38.74
N GLU A 45 -19.67 -2.07 -39.50
CA GLU A 45 -18.33 -2.48 -39.08
C GLU A 45 -17.82 -1.65 -37.90
N GLU A 46 -18.12 -0.35 -37.81
CA GLU A 46 -17.79 0.47 -36.64
C GLU A 46 -18.48 -0.06 -35.36
N LEU A 47 -19.76 -0.42 -35.45
CA LEU A 47 -20.51 -0.97 -34.31
C LEU A 47 -20.07 -2.41 -33.98
N CYS A 48 -19.84 -3.23 -35.00
CA CYS A 48 -19.35 -4.60 -34.86
C CYS A 48 -17.96 -4.64 -34.25
N SER A 49 -17.06 -3.76 -34.69
CA SER A 49 -15.69 -3.64 -34.15
C SER A 49 -15.70 -3.34 -32.65
N VAL A 50 -16.63 -2.52 -32.14
CA VAL A 50 -16.76 -2.27 -30.70
C VAL A 50 -17.13 -3.55 -29.94
N VAL A 51 -18.04 -4.35 -30.50
CA VAL A 51 -18.44 -5.63 -29.90
C VAL A 51 -17.29 -6.63 -29.89
N GLU A 52 -16.59 -6.77 -31.01
CA GLU A 52 -15.45 -7.67 -31.14
C GLU A 52 -14.27 -7.25 -30.26
N ALA A 53 -14.00 -5.94 -30.14
CA ALA A 53 -12.96 -5.40 -29.26
C ALA A 53 -13.22 -5.73 -27.78
N SER A 54 -14.49 -5.90 -27.39
CA SER A 54 -14.85 -6.37 -26.05
C SER A 54 -14.56 -7.87 -25.80
N GLY A 55 -14.20 -8.61 -26.86
CA GLY A 55 -13.97 -10.06 -26.84
C GLY A 55 -15.23 -10.91 -27.08
N ALA A 56 -16.38 -10.27 -27.34
CA ALA A 56 -17.63 -10.95 -27.65
C ALA A 56 -17.74 -11.26 -29.16
N SER A 57 -18.38 -12.37 -29.51
CA SER A 57 -18.73 -12.68 -30.89
C SER A 57 -20.06 -12.02 -31.28
N LEU A 58 -20.18 -11.68 -32.57
CA LEU A 58 -21.40 -11.10 -33.15
C LEU A 58 -22.50 -12.15 -33.28
N GLU A 59 -23.69 -11.85 -32.75
CA GLU A 59 -24.84 -12.75 -32.73
C GLU A 59 -26.09 -12.11 -33.33
N LYS A 60 -26.54 -12.56 -34.50
CA LYS A 60 -27.67 -11.97 -35.24
C LYS A 60 -28.96 -11.81 -34.41
N ALA A 61 -29.25 -12.76 -33.52
CA ALA A 61 -30.48 -12.76 -32.70
C ALA A 61 -30.37 -11.91 -31.43
N ARG A 62 -29.18 -11.36 -31.11
CA ARG A 62 -28.93 -10.61 -29.89
C ARG A 62 -28.95 -9.12 -30.17
N HIS A 63 -29.81 -8.38 -29.46
CA HIS A 63 -30.08 -6.96 -29.68
C HIS A 63 -29.48 -6.02 -28.61
N ASP A 64 -28.64 -6.54 -27.72
CA ASP A 64 -27.97 -5.79 -26.64
C ASP A 64 -26.43 -5.85 -26.73
N GLN A 65 -25.88 -6.29 -27.86
CA GLN A 65 -24.45 -6.57 -28.02
C GLN A 65 -23.59 -5.34 -27.76
N LEU A 66 -23.98 -4.19 -28.33
CA LEU A 66 -23.26 -2.93 -28.14
C LEU A 66 -23.28 -2.50 -26.66
N LEU A 67 -24.43 -2.61 -26.00
CA LEU A 67 -24.55 -2.29 -24.57
C LEU A 67 -23.67 -3.20 -23.71
N THR A 68 -23.67 -4.50 -24.01
CA THR A 68 -22.84 -5.49 -23.33
C THR A 68 -21.36 -5.22 -23.55
N ALA A 69 -20.96 -4.89 -24.79
CA ALA A 69 -19.59 -4.54 -25.15
C ALA A 69 -19.10 -3.27 -24.44
N LEU A 70 -19.92 -2.21 -24.42
CA LEU A 70 -19.58 -0.98 -23.71
C LEU A 70 -19.40 -1.21 -22.21
N ARG A 71 -20.27 -2.01 -21.58
CA ARG A 71 -20.09 -2.41 -20.18
C ARG A 71 -18.78 -3.17 -19.97
N ALA A 72 -18.46 -4.11 -20.84
CA ALA A 72 -17.23 -4.90 -20.74
C ALA A 72 -15.97 -4.04 -20.94
N LEU A 73 -15.97 -3.13 -21.92
CA LEU A 73 -14.83 -2.26 -22.23
C LEU A 73 -14.58 -1.21 -21.14
N LEU A 74 -15.65 -0.59 -20.63
CA LEU A 74 -15.55 0.50 -19.64
C LEU A 74 -15.37 -0.02 -18.20
N LEU A 75 -15.68 -1.29 -17.91
CA LEU A 75 -15.44 -1.93 -16.61
C LEU A 75 -14.28 -2.94 -16.66
N SER A 76 -13.48 -2.95 -17.74
CA SER A 76 -12.51 -4.02 -17.96
C SER A 76 -11.38 -4.03 -16.92
N ARG A 77 -11.02 -5.24 -16.46
CA ARG A 77 -10.01 -5.46 -15.41
C ARG A 77 -8.56 -5.22 -15.83
N LYS A 78 -8.29 -4.74 -17.05
CA LYS A 78 -6.92 -4.36 -17.45
C LYS A 78 -6.48 -3.05 -16.78
N ASN A 79 -7.40 -2.12 -16.49
CA ASN A 79 -7.10 -0.80 -15.90
C ASN A 79 -8.06 -0.39 -14.75
N PRO A 80 -8.44 -1.26 -13.79
CA PRO A 80 -9.54 -0.99 -12.86
C PRO A 80 -9.34 0.26 -11.98
N PHE A 81 -8.11 0.76 -11.86
CA PHE A 81 -7.77 2.02 -11.17
C PHE A 81 -6.80 2.90 -11.97
N GLY A 82 -6.57 2.57 -13.25
CA GLY A 82 -5.67 3.34 -14.12
C GLY A 82 -6.18 4.76 -14.31
N ASP A 83 -7.50 4.91 -14.50
CA ASP A 83 -8.15 6.19 -14.76
C ASP A 83 -8.08 7.12 -13.54
N ILE A 84 -8.15 6.59 -12.32
CA ILE A 84 -7.97 7.39 -11.09
C ILE A 84 -6.62 8.13 -11.10
N LYS A 85 -5.57 7.47 -11.62
CA LYS A 85 -4.25 8.08 -11.76
C LYS A 85 -4.20 9.05 -12.94
N SER A 86 -4.72 8.65 -14.10
CA SER A 86 -4.73 9.48 -15.33
C SER A 86 -5.52 10.78 -15.16
N ASP A 87 -6.63 10.72 -14.44
CA ASP A 87 -7.53 11.86 -14.20
C ASP A 87 -7.02 12.79 -13.08
N GLY A 88 -5.94 12.42 -12.39
CA GLY A 88 -5.40 13.19 -11.26
C GLY A 88 -6.29 13.17 -10.02
N THR A 89 -7.19 12.20 -9.88
CA THR A 89 -8.22 12.14 -8.83
C THR A 89 -7.84 11.23 -7.64
N VAL A 90 -6.60 10.78 -7.55
CA VAL A 90 -6.08 9.90 -6.47
C VAL A 90 -6.45 10.43 -5.08
N LYS A 91 -6.35 11.74 -4.84
CA LYS A 91 -6.68 12.33 -3.53
C LYS A 91 -8.14 12.07 -3.14
N THR A 92 -9.08 12.35 -4.03
CA THR A 92 -10.52 12.12 -3.81
C THR A 92 -10.83 10.63 -3.67
N ALA A 93 -10.13 9.76 -4.41
CA ALA A 93 -10.29 8.32 -4.27
C ALA A 93 -9.87 7.82 -2.88
N LEU A 94 -8.75 8.33 -2.33
CA LEU A 94 -8.32 8.03 -0.97
C LEU A 94 -9.35 8.52 0.07
N GLU A 95 -9.86 9.75 -0.09
CA GLU A 95 -10.89 10.33 0.78
C GLU A 95 -12.19 9.50 0.78
N ASN A 96 -12.68 9.09 -0.39
CA ASN A 96 -13.89 8.28 -0.54
C ASN A 96 -13.76 6.90 0.13
N LEU A 97 -12.55 6.32 0.13
CA LEU A 97 -12.25 5.05 0.78
C LEU A 97 -11.94 5.20 2.28
N GLY A 98 -11.91 6.43 2.81
CA GLY A 98 -11.51 6.70 4.19
C GLY A 98 -10.04 6.43 4.47
N LEU A 99 -9.18 6.43 3.45
CA LEU A 99 -7.75 6.16 3.56
C LEU A 99 -6.99 7.43 3.97
N GLY A 100 -6.39 7.39 5.15
CA GLY A 100 -5.57 8.47 5.68
C GLY A 100 -4.10 8.40 5.27
N GLU A 101 -3.27 9.22 5.93
CA GLU A 101 -1.83 9.34 5.63
C GLU A 101 -1.05 8.02 5.74
N ALA A 102 -1.47 7.11 6.64
CA ALA A 102 -0.81 5.83 6.82
C ALA A 102 -0.83 4.96 5.55
N ALA A 103 -1.92 4.99 4.78
CA ALA A 103 -2.06 4.22 3.54
C ALA A 103 -1.08 4.64 2.44
N LYS A 104 -0.47 5.82 2.57
CA LYS A 104 0.51 6.37 1.63
C LYS A 104 1.95 6.07 2.01
N ARG A 105 2.20 5.48 3.18
CA ARG A 105 3.54 5.23 3.71
C ARG A 105 4.02 3.82 3.36
N ASN A 106 5.29 3.71 3.02
CA ASN A 106 5.93 2.42 2.81
C ASN A 106 6.18 1.71 4.14
N VAL A 107 6.24 0.38 4.10
CA VAL A 107 6.71 -0.42 5.24
C VAL A 107 8.24 -0.30 5.35
N GLY A 108 8.73 -0.03 6.56
CA GLY A 108 10.15 0.12 6.87
C GLY A 108 10.40 1.03 8.08
N THR A 109 11.67 1.24 8.41
CA THR A 109 12.11 2.02 9.60
C THR A 109 12.67 3.41 9.26
N GLY A 110 12.68 3.80 7.99
CA GLY A 110 13.10 5.12 7.55
C GLY A 110 12.10 6.23 7.86
N GLU A 111 12.49 7.47 7.56
CA GLU A 111 11.62 8.63 7.74
C GLU A 111 10.31 8.48 6.95
N ASN A 112 9.19 8.84 7.58
CA ASN A 112 7.84 8.70 7.01
C ASN A 112 7.44 7.27 6.60
N GLN A 113 8.07 6.24 7.16
CA GLN A 113 7.68 4.84 6.99
C GLN A 113 6.86 4.30 8.19
N ILE A 114 6.24 3.15 8.00
CA ILE A 114 5.55 2.40 9.06
C ILE A 114 6.38 1.13 9.34
N PRO A 115 7.00 1.00 10.54
CA PRO A 115 7.67 -0.22 10.93
C PRO A 115 6.68 -1.38 10.99
N ASP A 116 7.04 -2.52 10.40
CA ASP A 116 6.29 -3.76 10.56
C ASP A 116 6.68 -4.48 11.86
N MET A 117 6.10 -5.66 12.09
CA MET A 117 6.44 -6.46 13.26
C MET A 117 7.89 -6.98 13.22
N SER A 118 8.45 -7.24 12.03
CA SER A 118 9.83 -7.75 11.90
C SER A 118 10.88 -6.71 12.31
N SER A 119 10.52 -5.43 12.27
CA SER A 119 11.32 -4.31 12.77
C SER A 119 11.50 -4.33 14.30
N TYR A 120 10.72 -5.14 15.03
CA TYR A 120 10.81 -5.35 16.48
C TYR A 120 11.45 -6.71 16.80
N ALA A 121 12.72 -6.90 16.42
CA ALA A 121 13.44 -8.14 16.69
C ALA A 121 13.48 -8.41 18.21
N SER A 122 13.24 -9.65 18.63
CA SER A 122 13.21 -10.00 20.05
C SER A 122 13.65 -11.44 20.29
N GLY A 123 13.99 -11.72 21.54
CA GLY A 123 14.33 -13.05 22.02
C GLY A 123 14.14 -13.13 23.53
N SER A 124 14.61 -14.22 24.13
CA SER A 124 14.53 -14.38 25.58
C SER A 124 15.37 -13.31 26.27
N GLY A 125 14.73 -12.45 27.07
CA GLY A 125 15.40 -11.40 27.83
C GLY A 125 15.80 -10.17 27.02
N TRP A 126 15.35 -10.00 25.77
CA TRP A 126 15.65 -8.79 25.01
C TRP A 126 14.65 -8.47 23.91
N ARG A 127 14.57 -7.18 23.56
CA ARG A 127 13.94 -6.70 22.32
C ARG A 127 14.73 -5.53 21.74
N LYS A 128 14.71 -5.41 20.42
CA LYS A 128 15.23 -4.30 19.65
C LYS A 128 14.08 -3.55 19.01
N MET A 129 14.14 -2.23 19.06
CA MET A 129 13.12 -1.32 18.54
C MET A 129 13.51 -0.82 17.14
N PRO A 130 12.55 -0.32 16.34
CA PRO A 130 12.82 0.21 14.99
C PRO A 130 13.83 1.38 14.95
N ASP A 131 13.97 2.13 16.05
CA ASP A 131 14.95 3.20 16.21
C ASP A 131 16.39 2.68 16.48
N GLY A 132 16.57 1.36 16.49
CA GLY A 132 17.83 0.69 16.76
C GLY A 132 18.12 0.49 18.25
N SER A 133 17.33 1.06 19.16
CA SER A 133 17.51 0.87 20.60
C SER A 133 17.22 -0.57 21.01
N ILE A 134 17.90 -1.04 22.04
CA ILE A 134 17.79 -2.37 22.60
C ILE A 134 17.36 -2.23 24.06
N GLU A 135 16.41 -3.07 24.47
CA GLU A 135 16.01 -3.26 25.86
C GLU A 135 16.29 -4.71 26.24
N GLN A 136 16.96 -4.91 27.37
CA GLN A 136 17.35 -6.24 27.85
C GLN A 136 17.00 -6.40 29.33
N TRP A 137 16.63 -7.60 29.72
CA TRP A 137 16.29 -7.95 31.10
C TRP A 137 16.67 -9.40 31.39
N GLY A 138 16.84 -9.69 32.67
CA GLY A 138 17.18 -11.04 33.12
C GLY A 138 17.21 -11.15 34.62
N ARG A 139 17.41 -12.38 35.10
CA ARG A 139 17.63 -12.66 36.51
C ARG A 139 19.13 -12.63 36.84
N ILE A 140 19.43 -12.31 38.08
CA ILE A 140 20.78 -12.30 38.65
C ILE A 140 20.81 -13.30 39.79
N SER A 141 21.88 -14.08 39.84
CA SER A 141 22.19 -14.95 40.97
C SER A 141 23.42 -14.42 41.67
N PHE A 142 23.25 -13.94 42.90
CA PHE A 142 24.35 -13.49 43.72
C PHE A 142 24.96 -14.66 44.49
N PRO A 143 26.30 -14.86 44.43
CA PRO A 143 26.98 -15.93 45.15
C PRO A 143 27.15 -15.57 46.64
N GLY A 144 27.43 -16.57 47.47
CA GLY A 144 27.76 -16.39 48.89
C GLY A 144 26.54 -16.20 49.79
N GLU A 145 26.71 -16.52 51.07
CA GLU A 145 25.69 -16.39 52.11
C GLU A 145 25.93 -15.12 52.94
N HIS A 146 24.86 -14.37 53.24
CA HIS A 146 24.83 -13.30 54.25
C HIS A 146 25.98 -12.27 54.18
N GLY A 147 25.78 -11.17 53.45
CA GLY A 147 26.73 -10.04 53.35
C GLY A 147 26.85 -9.45 51.94
N PRO A 148 27.68 -8.40 51.75
CA PRO A 148 27.86 -7.75 50.46
C PRO A 148 28.50 -8.66 49.41
N VAL A 149 27.89 -8.72 48.23
CA VAL A 149 28.20 -9.66 47.15
C VAL A 149 28.11 -8.96 45.79
N SER A 150 28.87 -9.47 44.83
CA SER A 150 28.86 -8.99 43.46
C SER A 150 28.73 -10.15 42.48
N ALA A 151 28.09 -9.90 41.33
CA ALA A 151 27.94 -10.88 40.26
C ALA A 151 28.25 -10.24 38.90
N ASN A 152 28.99 -10.95 38.05
CA ASN A 152 29.15 -10.56 36.65
C ASN A 152 27.88 -10.96 35.89
N VAL A 153 27.25 -10.00 35.24
CA VAL A 153 26.03 -10.21 34.46
C VAL A 153 26.33 -9.92 33.00
N SER A 154 26.07 -10.91 32.14
CA SER A 154 26.15 -10.74 30.69
C SER A 154 24.79 -10.36 30.13
N PHE A 155 24.77 -9.43 29.19
CA PHE A 155 23.57 -9.12 28.43
C PHE A 155 23.26 -10.25 27.42
N PRO A 156 21.97 -10.59 27.20
CA PRO A 156 21.56 -11.57 26.19
C PRO A 156 22.15 -11.33 24.80
N ILE A 157 22.25 -10.06 24.38
CA ILE A 157 22.94 -9.62 23.17
C ILE A 157 23.85 -8.42 23.50
N PRO A 158 24.93 -8.19 22.74
CA PRO A 158 25.73 -6.98 22.91
C PRO A 158 24.93 -5.73 22.49
N PHE A 159 25.04 -4.67 23.28
CA PHE A 159 24.74 -3.32 22.84
C PHE A 159 25.82 -2.85 21.85
N THR A 160 25.49 -1.96 20.93
CA THR A 160 26.48 -1.30 20.05
C THR A 160 27.30 -0.24 20.81
N GLN A 161 26.77 0.31 21.89
CA GLN A 161 27.42 1.25 22.80
C GLN A 161 27.14 0.90 24.27
N THR A 162 27.90 1.45 25.21
CA THR A 162 27.58 1.26 26.64
C THR A 162 26.14 1.73 26.91
N PRO A 163 25.29 0.91 27.55
CA PRO A 163 23.88 1.27 27.74
C PRO A 163 23.74 2.56 28.56
N GLY A 164 22.74 3.36 28.20
CA GLY A 164 22.46 4.61 28.91
C GLY A 164 21.85 4.38 30.29
N ILE A 165 21.31 3.18 30.54
CA ILE A 165 20.75 2.79 31.83
C ILE A 165 20.92 1.30 32.09
N VAL A 166 21.31 0.98 33.33
CA VAL A 166 21.23 -0.36 33.92
C VAL A 166 20.61 -0.21 35.30
N ILE A 167 19.49 -0.89 35.52
CA ILE A 167 18.80 -0.97 36.80
C ILE A 167 18.94 -2.39 37.29
N VAL A 168 19.37 -2.55 38.54
CA VAL A 168 19.34 -3.81 39.28
C VAL A 168 18.32 -3.65 40.39
N CYS A 169 17.43 -4.63 40.50
CA CYS A 169 16.36 -4.62 41.49
C CYS A 169 16.24 -5.98 42.17
N ASP A 170 15.53 -5.96 43.30
CA ASP A 170 15.12 -7.14 44.04
C ASP A 170 14.38 -8.14 43.12
N GLY A 171 14.68 -9.43 43.31
CA GLY A 171 14.04 -10.56 42.64
C GLY A 171 12.77 -11.07 43.34
N GLY A 172 12.37 -10.46 44.46
CA GLY A 172 11.18 -10.82 45.23
C GLY A 172 11.47 -11.43 46.61
N PHE A 173 12.54 -11.00 47.29
CA PHE A 173 12.97 -11.55 48.57
C PHE A 173 12.95 -10.43 49.64
N GLY A 174 12.08 -10.58 50.65
CA GLY A 174 11.55 -9.48 51.48
C GLY A 174 12.47 -8.77 52.49
N GLY A 175 13.78 -8.70 52.26
CA GLY A 175 14.69 -7.86 53.03
C GLY A 175 14.90 -6.52 52.33
N GLY A 176 14.77 -5.38 53.02
CA GLY A 176 14.95 -4.03 52.47
C GLY A 176 16.41 -3.71 52.08
N ASN A 177 16.96 -4.50 51.15
CA ASN A 177 18.35 -4.51 50.75
C ASN A 177 18.65 -3.48 49.65
N MET A 178 19.94 -3.34 49.35
CA MET A 178 20.46 -2.34 48.43
C MET A 178 21.05 -3.06 47.21
N TRP A 179 20.57 -2.68 46.03
CA TRP A 179 21.06 -3.17 44.75
C TRP A 179 21.74 -2.06 43.97
N GLY A 180 22.75 -2.42 43.18
CA GLY A 180 23.45 -1.48 42.33
C GLY A 180 24.15 -2.16 41.16
N ALA A 181 24.65 -1.35 40.24
CA ALA A 181 25.44 -1.81 39.11
C ALA A 181 26.63 -0.88 38.88
N THR A 182 27.81 -1.46 38.62
CA THR A 182 29.01 -0.73 38.21
C THR A 182 29.64 -1.39 36.99
N ASN A 183 30.69 -0.77 36.44
CA ASN A 183 31.49 -1.32 35.34
C ASN A 183 30.64 -1.71 34.12
N TRP A 184 29.75 -0.82 33.69
CA TRP A 184 28.88 -1.07 32.54
C TRP A 184 29.72 -1.10 31.26
N SER A 185 29.44 -2.08 30.42
CA SER A 185 30.06 -2.28 29.11
C SER A 185 28.99 -2.65 28.08
N THR A 186 29.38 -2.85 26.82
CA THR A 186 28.45 -3.31 25.77
C THR A 186 27.94 -4.73 25.97
N THR A 187 28.66 -5.57 26.71
CA THR A 187 28.37 -7.01 26.86
C THR A 187 27.91 -7.40 28.26
N GLY A 188 28.01 -6.50 29.23
CA GLY A 188 27.60 -6.79 30.61
C GLY A 188 27.96 -5.70 31.61
N PHE A 189 27.77 -6.03 32.87
CA PHE A 189 28.04 -5.17 34.02
C PHE A 189 28.32 -6.00 35.27
N ILE A 190 28.76 -5.33 36.34
CA ILE A 190 28.88 -5.95 37.67
C ILE A 190 27.67 -5.51 38.49
N ALA A 191 26.83 -6.47 38.86
CA ALA A 191 25.73 -6.27 39.79
C ALA A 191 26.25 -6.36 41.23
N HIS A 192 25.63 -5.61 42.14
CA HIS A 192 25.93 -5.60 43.57
C HIS A 192 24.64 -5.80 44.37
N CYS A 193 24.74 -6.56 45.46
CA CYS A 193 23.73 -6.66 46.50
C CYS A 193 24.45 -6.59 47.87
N ASN A 194 23.87 -5.94 48.87
CA ASN A 194 24.39 -5.96 50.24
C ASN A 194 24.11 -7.28 50.98
N TYR A 195 23.39 -8.23 50.35
CA TYR A 195 23.05 -9.53 50.92
C TYR A 195 23.07 -10.68 49.89
N GLY A 196 23.84 -11.73 50.18
CA GLY A 196 23.97 -12.95 49.37
C GLY A 196 22.69 -13.79 49.26
N LEU A 197 22.60 -14.61 48.20
CA LEU A 197 21.47 -15.52 47.89
C LEU A 197 20.08 -14.90 47.67
N GLU A 198 19.91 -13.58 47.79
CA GLU A 198 18.62 -12.91 47.53
C GLU A 198 18.20 -12.88 46.06
N GLY A 199 19.08 -13.31 45.15
CA GLY A 199 18.83 -13.18 43.73
C GLY A 199 18.64 -11.72 43.30
N GLY A 200 18.03 -11.52 42.14
CA GLY A 200 17.77 -10.18 41.62
C GLY A 200 17.27 -10.24 40.18
N ALA A 201 16.91 -9.08 39.66
CA ALA A 201 16.66 -8.89 38.25
C ALA A 201 17.37 -7.62 37.76
N PHE A 202 17.54 -7.54 36.45
CA PHE A 202 17.99 -6.31 35.82
C PHE A 202 17.10 -5.90 34.66
N PHE A 203 17.13 -4.60 34.39
CA PHE A 203 16.68 -4.01 33.15
C PHE A 203 17.78 -3.08 32.63
N ALA A 204 18.10 -3.16 31.35
CA ALA A 204 19.07 -2.29 30.70
C ALA A 204 18.51 -1.79 29.37
N LYS A 205 18.82 -0.54 29.02
CA LYS A 205 18.45 0.06 27.74
C LYS A 205 19.61 0.84 27.14
N GLY A 206 19.80 0.70 25.84
CA GLY A 206 20.87 1.33 25.07
C GLY A 206 20.68 1.17 23.57
N TRP A 207 21.75 1.35 22.81
CA TRP A 207 21.85 1.04 21.39
C TRP A 207 22.93 0.02 21.18
#